data_AF-A0A452F173-F1
#
_entry.id   AF-A0A452F173-F1
#
_cell.length_a   1.000
_cell.length_b   1.000
_cell.length_c   1.000
_cell.angle_alpha   90.00
_cell.angle_beta   90.00
_cell.angle_gamma   90.00
#
_symmetry.space_group_name_H-M   'P 1'
#
loop_
_entity.id
_entity.type
_entity.pdbx_description
1 polymer ?
#
loop_
_entity_poly.entity_id
_entity_poly.type
_entity_poly.pdbx_seq_one_letter_code
_entity_poly.pdbx_strand_id
1 'polypeptide(L)'
;LFIGDLDKVVNLLLSLSGRLARVENALNSIDSEANQEKQLTGQLADAKELKEHVDRREKLVFGMVSRYLPQDQLQDYQHFVKMKSALIIEQRELEEKIKLGEEQLKCLRESLLLGPSNF
;
A
#
# COMPACT_ATOMS: atom_id res chain seq x y z
N LEU A 1 17.95 2.38 6.10
CA LEU A 1 18.49 0.99 5.96
C LEU A 1 17.61 0.25 4.96
N PHE A 2 18.16 -0.57 4.05
CA PHE A 2 17.44 -1.17 2.91
C PHE A 2 16.06 -1.74 3.26
N ILE A 3 16.00 -2.63 4.25
CA ILE A 3 14.76 -3.31 4.68
C ILE A 3 13.69 -2.34 5.20
N GLY A 4 14.09 -1.29 5.93
CA GLY A 4 13.15 -0.29 6.45
C GLY A 4 12.64 0.65 5.36
N ASP A 5 13.45 0.91 4.34
CA ASP A 5 13.05 1.75 3.22
C ASP A 5 12.16 0.97 2.23
N LEU A 6 12.39 -0.34 2.07
CA LEU A 6 11.48 -1.24 1.35
C LEU A 6 10.07 -1.18 1.95
N ASP A 7 9.99 -1.31 3.28
CA ASP A 7 8.72 -1.24 4.01
C ASP A 7 8.00 0.11 3.80
N LYS A 8 8.73 1.23 3.95
CA LYS A 8 8.17 2.57 3.73
C LYS A 8 7.67 2.78 2.30
N VAL A 9 8.44 2.36 1.30
CA VAL A 9 8.08 2.58 -0.12
C VAL A 9 6.88 1.72 -0.53
N VAL A 10 6.81 0.46 -0.10
CA VAL A 10 5.64 -0.39 -0.36
C VAL A 10 4.38 0.22 0.27
N ASN A 11 4.46 0.66 1.53
CA ASN A 11 3.34 1.34 2.19
C ASN A 11 2.90 2.62 1.47
N LEU A 12 3.86 3.43 1.01
CA LEU A 12 3.57 4.66 0.28
C LEU A 12 2.85 4.36 -1.04
N LEU A 13 3.34 3.38 -1.81
CA LEU A 13 2.72 2.96 -3.06
C LEU A 13 1.28 2.49 -2.86
N LEU A 14 1.05 1.61 -1.88
CA LEU A 14 -0.29 1.10 -1.57
C LEU A 14 -1.24 2.23 -1.17
N SER A 15 -0.78 3.16 -0.33
CA SER A 15 -1.58 4.33 0.08
C SER A 15 -1.94 5.24 -1.09
N LEU A 16 -0.99 5.53 -1.99
CA LEU A 16 -1.23 6.37 -3.16
C LEU A 16 -2.14 5.69 -4.17
N SER A 17 -1.93 4.41 -4.47
CA SER A 17 -2.81 3.63 -5.35
C SER A 17 -4.23 3.55 -4.81
N GLY A 18 -4.41 3.29 -3.51
CA GLY A 18 -5.73 3.27 -2.88
C GLY A 18 -6.42 4.64 -2.90
N ARG A 19 -5.67 5.74 -2.71
CA ARG A 19 -6.22 7.10 -2.82
C ARG A 19 -6.62 7.44 -4.25
N LEU A 20 -5.79 7.08 -5.23
CA LEU A 20 -6.07 7.34 -6.64
C LEU A 20 -7.32 6.57 -7.09
N ALA A 21 -7.44 5.28 -6.77
CA ALA A 21 -8.61 4.47 -7.10
C ALA A 21 -9.92 5.04 -6.51
N ARG A 22 -9.88 5.63 -5.31
CA ARG A 22 -11.05 6.31 -4.72
C ARG A 22 -11.41 7.60 -5.47
N VAL A 23 -10.41 8.39 -5.86
CA VAL A 23 -10.61 9.63 -6.63
C VAL A 23 -11.12 9.30 -8.04
N GLU A 24 -10.57 8.30 -8.73
CA GLU A 24 -11.05 7.86 -10.04
C GLU A 24 -12.52 7.38 -9.99
N ASN A 25 -12.91 6.69 -8.92
CA ASN A 25 -14.30 6.27 -8.71
C ASN A 25 -15.25 7.45 -8.47
N ALA A 26 -14.80 8.47 -7.73
CA ALA A 26 -15.58 9.67 -7.42
C ALA A 26 -15.60 10.67 -8.59
N LEU A 27 -14.57 10.69 -9.43
CA LEU A 27 -14.44 11.59 -10.59
C LEU A 27 -15.46 11.35 -11.68
N ASN A 28 -16.02 10.14 -11.74
CA ASN A 28 -17.21 9.86 -12.55
C ASN A 28 -18.43 10.71 -12.14
N SER A 29 -18.34 11.51 -11.07
CA SER A 29 -19.44 12.34 -10.57
C SER A 29 -19.20 13.87 -10.53
N ILE A 30 -17.96 14.41 -10.47
CA ILE A 30 -17.72 15.89 -10.33
C ILE A 30 -16.36 16.37 -10.90
N ASP A 31 -16.34 17.47 -11.67
CA ASP A 31 -15.15 18.12 -12.29
C ASP A 31 -14.05 18.59 -11.30
N SER A 32 -14.39 18.84 -10.03
CA SER A 32 -13.45 19.39 -9.02
C SER A 32 -12.32 18.42 -8.64
N GLU A 33 -12.49 17.13 -8.90
CA GLU A 33 -11.54 16.10 -8.46
C GLU A 33 -10.39 15.89 -9.47
N ALA A 34 -10.46 16.52 -10.65
CA ALA A 34 -9.51 16.27 -11.75
C ALA A 34 -8.11 16.84 -11.44
N ASN A 35 -8.04 17.92 -10.65
CA ASN A 35 -6.76 18.46 -10.17
C ASN A 35 -6.13 17.56 -9.09
N GLN A 36 -6.95 16.92 -8.26
CA GLN A 36 -6.48 16.01 -7.22
C GLN A 36 -5.94 14.71 -7.83
N GLU A 37 -6.60 14.17 -8.86
CA GLU A 37 -6.11 13.03 -9.64
C GLU A 37 -4.72 13.31 -10.25
N LYS A 38 -4.55 14.44 -10.94
CA LYS A 38 -3.25 14.82 -11.51
C LYS A 38 -2.13 14.87 -10.47
N GLN A 39 -2.41 15.44 -9.30
CA GLN A 39 -1.43 15.49 -8.20
C GLN A 39 -1.09 14.09 -7.68
N LEU A 40 -2.09 13.23 -7.47
CA LEU A 40 -1.89 11.85 -7.00
C LEU A 40 -1.13 10.99 -8.01
N THR A 41 -1.40 11.17 -9.30
CA THR A 41 -0.66 10.50 -10.39
C THR A 41 0.82 10.92 -10.40
N GLY A 42 1.11 12.21 -10.19
CA GLY A 42 2.48 12.70 -10.01
C GLY A 42 3.17 12.05 -8.80
N GLN A 43 2.51 12.05 -7.63
CA GLN A 43 3.05 11.40 -6.42
C GLN A 43 3.29 9.89 -6.62
N LEU A 44 2.42 9.22 -7.37
CA LEU A 44 2.57 7.81 -7.67
C LEU A 44 3.77 7.55 -8.60
N ALA A 45 4.04 8.45 -9.54
CA ALA A 45 5.24 8.38 -10.38
C ALA A 45 6.51 8.53 -9.53
N ASP A 46 6.56 9.53 -8.63
CA ASP A 46 7.69 9.73 -7.71
C ASP A 46 7.90 8.51 -6.81
N ALA A 47 6.82 7.92 -6.29
CA ALA A 47 6.89 6.72 -5.46
C ALA A 47 7.39 5.49 -6.23
N LYS A 48 7.08 5.37 -7.53
CA LYS A 48 7.63 4.32 -8.40
C LYS A 48 9.12 4.51 -8.63
N GLU A 49 9.60 5.74 -8.80
CA GLU A 49 11.03 6.02 -8.88
C GLU A 49 11.76 5.62 -7.59
N LEU A 50 11.20 5.97 -6.42
CA LEU A 50 11.72 5.53 -5.12
C LEU A 50 11.80 4.00 -5.02
N LYS A 51 10.81 3.27 -5.56
CA LYS A 51 10.83 1.81 -5.61
C LYS A 51 11.98 1.28 -6.46
N GLU A 52 12.24 1.86 -7.62
CA GLU A 52 13.39 1.46 -8.43
C GLU A 52 14.73 1.72 -7.71
N HIS A 53 14.85 2.82 -6.97
CA HIS A 53 16.02 3.08 -6.13
C HIS A 53 16.21 2.02 -5.05
N VAL A 54 15.12 1.62 -4.38
CA VAL A 54 15.14 0.53 -3.40
C VAL A 54 15.56 -0.79 -4.05
N ASP A 55 15.06 -1.10 -5.25
CA ASP A 55 15.38 -2.34 -5.97
C ASP A 55 16.83 -2.39 -6.45
N ARG A 56 17.37 -1.26 -6.91
CA ARG A 56 18.81 -1.15 -7.20
C ARG A 56 19.63 -1.42 -5.94
N ARG A 57 19.21 -0.88 -4.80
CA ARG A 57 19.92 -1.11 -3.53
C ARG A 57 19.74 -2.52 -3.00
N GLU A 58 18.60 -3.18 -3.23
CA GLU A 58 18.40 -4.60 -2.94
C GLU A 58 19.50 -5.44 -3.59
N LYS A 59 19.73 -5.22 -4.90
CA LYS A 59 20.77 -5.93 -5.66
C LYS A 59 22.17 -5.68 -5.10
N LEU A 60 22.47 -4.45 -4.71
CA LEU A 60 23.76 -4.11 -4.10
C LEU A 60 23.95 -4.79 -2.74
N VAL A 61 22.92 -4.75 -1.88
CA VAL A 61 22.96 -5.40 -0.56
C VAL A 61 23.09 -6.91 -0.73
N PHE A 62 22.32 -7.52 -1.64
CA PHE A 62 22.44 -8.94 -1.95
C PHE A 62 23.86 -9.30 -2.40
N GLY A 63 24.45 -8.51 -3.31
CA GLY A 63 25.81 -8.74 -3.80
C GLY A 63 26.91 -8.53 -2.74
N MET A 64 26.64 -7.75 -1.68
CA MET A 64 27.53 -7.65 -0.53
C MET A 64 27.37 -8.85 0.40
N VAL A 65 26.13 -9.20 0.76
CA VAL A 65 25.79 -10.29 1.68
C VAL A 65 26.25 -11.65 1.13
N SER A 66 26.11 -11.87 -0.18
CA SER A 66 26.52 -13.13 -0.84
C SER A 66 28.01 -13.45 -0.75
N ARG A 67 28.86 -12.47 -0.41
CA ARG A 67 30.30 -12.68 -0.20
C ARG A 67 30.63 -13.27 1.17
N TYR A 68 29.69 -13.21 2.11
CA TYR A 68 29.91 -13.56 3.51
C TYR A 68 29.01 -14.69 3.99
N LEU A 69 27.90 -14.97 3.29
CA LEU A 69 26.96 -16.02 3.67
C LEU A 69 27.11 -17.29 2.83
N PRO A 70 26.93 -18.47 3.43
CA PRO A 70 26.78 -19.72 2.69
C PRO A 70 25.45 -19.75 1.92
N GLN A 71 25.36 -20.67 0.95
CA GLN A 71 24.27 -20.70 -0.04
C GLN A 71 22.88 -20.90 0.57
N ASP A 72 22.78 -21.72 1.62
CA ASP A 72 21.55 -21.95 2.40
C ASP A 72 21.05 -20.66 3.06
N GLN A 73 21.92 -19.94 3.76
CA GLN A 73 21.57 -18.66 4.40
C GLN A 73 21.28 -17.56 3.37
N LEU A 74 21.90 -17.62 2.19
CA LEU A 74 21.62 -16.69 1.10
C LEU A 74 20.21 -16.92 0.52
N GLN A 75 19.77 -18.17 0.41
CA GLN A 75 18.39 -18.51 0.03
C GLN A 75 17.40 -18.01 1.09
N ASP A 76 17.69 -18.22 2.37
CA ASP A 76 16.86 -17.71 3.46
C ASP A 76 16.75 -16.19 3.45
N TYR A 77 17.86 -15.48 3.18
CA TYR A 77 17.86 -14.02 3.04
C TYR A 77 16.97 -13.56 1.88
N GLN A 78 17.09 -14.16 0.69
CA GLN A 78 16.22 -13.82 -0.45
C GLN A 78 14.76 -14.09 -0.16
N HIS A 79 14.47 -15.25 0.44
CA HIS A 79 13.13 -15.62 0.84
C HIS A 79 12.56 -14.62 1.85
N PHE A 80 13.34 -14.21 2.85
CA PHE A 80 12.95 -13.22 3.85
C PHE A 80 12.59 -11.87 3.20
N VAL A 81 13.42 -11.34 2.30
CA VAL A 81 13.15 -10.04 1.64
C VAL A 81 11.86 -10.11 0.82
N LYS A 82 11.68 -11.19 0.05
CA LYS A 82 10.46 -11.41 -0.75
C LYS A 82 9.22 -11.59 0.12
N MET A 83 9.33 -12.38 1.18
CA MET A 83 8.22 -12.64 2.09
C MET A 83 7.82 -11.35 2.83
N LYS A 84 8.80 -10.53 3.23
CA LYS A 84 8.54 -9.26 3.89
C LYS A 84 7.68 -8.32 3.03
N SER A 85 7.95 -8.19 1.74
CA SER A 85 7.12 -7.34 0.86
C SER A 85 5.73 -7.91 0.64
N ALA A 86 5.62 -9.23 0.45
CA ALA A 86 4.33 -9.92 0.29
C ALA A 86 3.44 -9.73 1.53
N LEU A 87 3.99 -9.96 2.74
CA LEU A 87 3.26 -9.81 3.99
C LEU A 87 2.78 -8.38 4.25
N ILE A 88 3.55 -7.35 3.85
CA ILE A 88 3.12 -5.95 3.98
C ILE A 88 1.90 -5.67 3.10
N ILE A 89 1.90 -6.19 1.87
CA ILE A 89 0.77 -6.04 0.94
C ILE A 89 -0.46 -6.76 1.50
N GLU A 90 -0.32 -8.02 1.89
CA GLU A 90 -1.41 -8.81 2.48
C GLU A 90 -1.97 -8.15 3.75
N GLN A 91 -1.11 -7.67 4.63
CA GLN A 91 -1.52 -6.94 5.83
C GLN A 91 -2.35 -5.70 5.48
N ARG A 92 -1.91 -4.90 4.50
CA ARG A 92 -2.65 -3.72 4.06
C ARG A 92 -4.01 -4.04 3.46
N GLU A 93 -4.09 -5.08 2.63
CA GLU A 93 -5.36 -5.53 2.07
C GLU A 93 -6.34 -5.98 3.17
N LEU A 94 -5.84 -6.67 4.19
CA LEU A 94 -6.65 -7.09 5.34
C LEU A 94 -7.12 -5.88 6.16
N GLU A 95 -6.23 -4.92 6.45
CA GLU A 95 -6.57 -3.67 7.14
C GLU A 95 -7.66 -2.87 6.41
N GLU A 96 -7.58 -2.78 5.07
CA GLU A 96 -8.59 -2.10 4.26
C GLU A 96 -9.94 -2.82 4.29
N LYS A 97 -9.94 -4.16 4.20
CA LYS A 97 -11.17 -4.96 4.31
C LYS A 97 -11.82 -4.83 5.68
N ILE A 98 -11.03 -4.84 6.75
CA ILE A 98 -11.53 -4.63 8.13
C ILE A 98 -12.16 -3.25 8.24
N LYS A 99 -11.45 -2.20 7.82
CA LYS A 99 -11.93 -0.82 7.89
C LYS A 99 -13.24 -0.63 7.11
N LEU A 100 -13.34 -1.20 5.90
CA LEU A 100 -14.57 -1.16 5.11
C LEU A 100 -15.74 -1.84 5.85
N GLY A 101 -15.48 -3.02 6.44
CA GLY A 101 -16.49 -3.72 7.24
C GLY A 101 -16.96 -2.92 8.46
N GLU A 102 -16.04 -2.25 9.16
CA GLU A 102 -16.37 -1.37 10.29
C GLU A 102 -17.21 -0.16 9.87
N GLU A 103 -16.87 0.48 8.75
CA GLU A 103 -17.63 1.60 8.18
C GLU A 103 -19.05 1.15 7.78
N GLN A 104 -19.18 0.00 7.12
CA GLN A 104 -20.48 -0.57 6.75
C GLN A 104 -21.35 -0.89 7.97
N LEU A 105 -20.78 -1.54 9.00
CA LEU A 105 -21.49 -1.84 10.24
C LEU A 105 -21.94 -0.58 10.96
N LYS A 106 -21.11 0.47 10.98
CA LYS A 106 -21.46 1.77 11.55
C LYS A 106 -22.67 2.38 10.82
N CYS A 107 -22.63 2.47 9.49
CA CYS A 107 -23.74 3.01 8.68
C CYS A 107 -25.04 2.23 8.90
N LEU A 108 -24.97 0.89 8.98
CA LEU A 108 -26.14 0.05 9.26
C LEU A 108 -26.73 0.32 10.65
N ARG A 109 -25.88 0.43 11.68
CA ARG A 109 -26.33 0.75 13.04
C ARG A 109 -26.99 2.12 13.11
N GLU A 110 -26.40 3.13 12.49
CA GLU A 110 -26.97 4.48 12.41
C GLU A 110 -28.32 4.48 11.69
N SER A 111 -28.43 3.76 10.56
CA SER A 111 -29.70 3.63 9.81
C SER A 111 -30.79 2.91 10.61
N LEU A 112 -30.43 1.88 11.38
CA LEU A 112 -31.36 1.15 12.24
C LEU A 112 -31.81 1.99 13.45
N LEU A 113 -30.92 2.79 14.03
CA LEU A 113 -31.25 3.74 15.11
C LEU A 113 -32.12 4.90 14.61
N LEU A 114 -32.08 5.20 13.32
CA LEU A 114 -32.96 6.17 12.63
C LEU A 114 -34.28 5.54 12.12
N GLY A 115 -34.58 4.28 12.48
CA GLY A 115 -35.87 3.62 12.21
C GLY A 115 -37.07 4.40 12.79
N PRO A 116 -38.28 4.24 12.21
CA PRO A 116 -39.30 5.29 12.12
C PRO A 116 -39.79 5.75 13.50
N SER A 117 -39.13 6.78 14.01
CA SER A 117 -39.62 7.57 15.14
C SER A 117 -40.45 8.72 14.59
N ASN A 118 -41.51 8.42 13.81
CA ASN A 118 -42.63 9.31 13.44
C ASN A 118 -43.52 8.62 12.39
N PHE A 119 -44.49 7.84 12.85
CA PHE A 119 -45.82 7.71 12.24
C PHE A 119 -46.84 7.73 13.38
#